data_AF-A0A929YAA2-F1
#
_entry.id   AF-A0A929YAA2-F1
#
_cell.length_a   1.000
_cell.length_b   1.000
_cell.length_c   1.000
_cell.angle_alpha   90.00
_cell.angle_beta   90.00
_cell.angle_gamma   90.00
#
_symmetry.space_group_name_H-M   'P 1'
#
loop_
_entity.id
_entity.type
_entity.pdbx_description
1 polymer ?
#
loop_
_entity_poly.entity_id
_entity_poly.type
_entity_poly.pdbx_seq_one_letter_code
_entity_poly.pdbx_strand_id
1 'polypeptide(L)'
;RMKRAGRKEEETGLDQYTNGRLSIYKTYFTHLNWKGHDRMGAEAPNGEILVHAHNTYLQVAYDHGILTGGIFLLWVIFGIVSSALYEKRFQEKMRVAGLPLALFLAFAFAGVSEWVFQFGSPMTVALMLGLPSLMWKREQ
;
A
#
# COMPACT_ATOMS: atom_id res chain seq x y z
N ARG A 1 -11.89 43.57 -11.91
CA ARG A 1 -10.61 42.81 -11.84
C ARG A 1 -10.58 42.07 -10.50
N MET A 2 -11.31 40.96 -10.39
CA MET A 2 -11.44 40.19 -9.15
C MET A 2 -10.15 39.40 -8.88
N LYS A 3 -9.49 39.70 -7.76
CA LYS A 3 -8.41 38.89 -7.19
C LYS A 3 -9.04 37.59 -6.66
N ARG A 4 -8.87 36.47 -7.37
CA ARG A 4 -9.00 35.14 -6.76
C ARG A 4 -7.78 34.94 -5.87
N ALA A 5 -7.93 35.23 -4.59
CA ALA A 5 -7.00 34.81 -3.56
C ALA A 5 -7.13 33.28 -3.42
N GLY A 6 -6.40 32.55 -4.26
CA GLY A 6 -6.07 31.15 -3.99
C GLY A 6 -5.24 31.15 -2.72
N ARG A 7 -5.84 30.69 -1.62
CA ARG A 7 -5.13 30.39 -0.38
C ARG A 7 -4.11 29.31 -0.75
N LYS A 8 -2.86 29.71 -0.99
CA LYS A 8 -1.72 28.79 -0.88
C LYS A 8 -1.84 28.24 0.54
N GLU A 9 -2.21 26.97 0.68
CA GLU A 9 -1.93 26.29 1.95
C GLU A 9 -0.44 26.53 2.21
N GLU A 10 -0.11 27.13 3.35
CA GLU A 10 1.28 27.24 3.76
C GLU A 10 1.84 25.83 3.72
N GLU A 11 2.74 25.56 2.76
CA GLU A 11 3.53 24.34 2.77
C GLU A 11 4.22 24.28 4.13
N THR A 12 3.66 23.46 5.02
CA THR A 12 4.31 23.23 6.31
C THR A 12 5.69 22.65 6.03
N GLY A 13 6.70 22.95 6.86
CA GLY A 13 8.05 22.41 6.66
C GLY A 13 8.10 20.88 6.54
N LEU A 14 7.07 20.18 7.05
CA LEU A 14 6.87 18.74 6.91
C LEU A 14 6.45 18.31 5.50
N ASP A 15 5.67 19.12 4.78
CA ASP A 15 5.26 18.81 3.41
C ASP A 15 6.45 18.95 2.46
N GLN A 16 7.30 19.96 2.67
CA GLN A 16 8.57 20.09 1.95
C GLN A 16 9.52 18.93 2.23
N TYR A 17 9.62 18.49 3.50
CA TYR A 17 10.44 17.33 3.86
C TYR A 17 9.96 16.03 3.21
N THR A 18 8.66 15.89 2.96
CA THR A 18 8.06 14.69 2.35
C THR A 18 7.83 14.82 0.85
N ASN A 19 8.35 15.88 0.21
CA ASN A 19 8.12 16.21 -1.20
C ASN A 19 6.62 16.25 -1.57
N GLY A 20 5.76 16.79 -0.71
CA GLY A 20 4.32 16.90 -0.93
C GLY A 20 3.53 15.60 -0.73
N ARG A 21 4.17 14.49 -0.31
CA ARG A 21 3.45 13.22 -0.11
C ARG A 21 2.43 13.31 1.02
N LEU A 22 2.69 14.09 2.06
CA LEU A 22 1.78 14.21 3.18
C LEU A 22 0.48 14.93 2.79
N SER A 23 0.55 15.98 1.97
CA SER A 23 -0.64 16.64 1.42
C SER A 23 -1.43 15.73 0.47
N ILE A 24 -0.74 14.90 -0.33
CA ILE A 24 -1.39 13.84 -1.15
C ILE A 24 -2.13 12.85 -0.24
N TYR A 25 -1.47 12.31 0.78
CA TYR A 25 -2.09 11.33 1.69
C TYR A 25 -3.31 11.91 2.40
N LYS A 26 -3.22 13.16 2.84
CA LYS A 26 -4.33 13.86 3.48
C LYS A 26 -5.52 14.01 2.53
N THR A 27 -5.27 14.36 1.27
CA THR A 27 -6.32 14.51 0.25
C THR A 27 -7.03 13.19 -0.02
N TYR A 28 -6.28 12.10 -0.18
CA TYR A 28 -6.86 10.77 -0.36
C TYR A 28 -7.66 10.34 0.89
N PHE A 29 -7.14 10.61 2.09
CA PHE A 29 -7.81 10.26 3.34
C PHE A 29 -9.14 11.00 3.52
N THR A 30 -9.22 12.28 3.16
CA THR A 30 -10.46 13.07 3.27
C THR A 30 -11.55 12.63 2.30
N HIS A 31 -11.17 11.98 1.19
CA HIS A 31 -12.10 11.50 0.19
C HIS A 31 -12.50 10.03 0.39
N LEU A 32 -11.91 9.30 1.35
CA LEU A 32 -12.27 7.91 1.61
C LEU A 32 -13.77 7.73 1.87
N ASN A 33 -14.33 6.69 1.28
CA ASN A 33 -15.75 6.35 1.45
C ASN A 33 -15.93 4.81 1.54
N TRP A 34 -17.16 4.36 1.81
CA TRP A 34 -17.45 2.94 2.01
C TRP A 34 -17.43 2.09 0.74
N LYS A 35 -17.69 2.67 -0.43
CA LYS A 35 -17.87 1.97 -1.71
C LYS A 35 -16.63 2.05 -2.63
N GLY A 36 -15.75 3.02 -2.41
CA GLY A 36 -14.63 3.34 -3.29
C GLY A 36 -14.99 4.38 -4.34
N HIS A 37 -14.15 4.52 -5.36
CA HIS A 37 -14.29 5.49 -6.44
C HIS A 37 -14.04 4.84 -7.79
N ASP A 38 -14.83 5.20 -8.80
CA ASP A 38 -14.66 4.71 -10.18
C ASP A 38 -13.40 5.29 -10.86
N ARG A 39 -12.89 6.42 -10.35
CA ARG A 39 -11.68 7.08 -10.82
C ARG A 39 -10.59 6.95 -9.77
N MET A 40 -9.41 6.55 -10.21
CA MET A 40 -8.25 6.31 -9.35
C MET A 40 -7.68 7.58 -8.71
N GLY A 41 -7.86 8.73 -9.34
CA GLY A 41 -7.31 10.00 -8.88
C GLY A 41 -8.24 10.78 -7.96
N ALA A 42 -7.68 11.39 -6.92
CA ALA A 42 -8.39 12.31 -6.04
C ALA A 42 -8.23 13.76 -6.52
N GLU A 43 -9.31 14.54 -6.50
CA GLU A 43 -9.24 15.98 -6.79
C GLU A 43 -8.73 16.74 -5.57
N ALA A 44 -7.58 17.40 -5.71
CA ALA A 44 -7.05 18.28 -4.69
C ALA A 44 -7.88 19.58 -4.60
N PRO A 45 -7.82 20.33 -3.48
CA PRO A 45 -8.59 21.57 -3.29
C PRO A 45 -8.34 22.65 -4.35
N ASN A 46 -7.20 22.58 -5.04
CA ASN A 46 -6.81 23.46 -6.15
C ASN A 46 -7.41 23.04 -7.51
N GLY A 47 -8.15 21.93 -7.58
CA GLY A 47 -8.72 21.36 -8.80
C GLY A 47 -7.75 20.47 -9.60
N GLU A 48 -6.56 20.18 -9.06
CA GLU A 48 -5.60 19.26 -9.65
C GLU A 48 -5.99 17.80 -9.36
N ILE A 49 -5.81 16.92 -10.34
CA ILE A 49 -6.07 15.48 -10.16
C ILE A 49 -4.79 14.80 -9.70
N LEU A 50 -4.77 14.35 -8.45
CA LEU A 50 -3.69 13.53 -7.89
C LEU A 50 -3.86 12.10 -8.37
N VAL A 51 -3.14 11.71 -9.42
CA VAL A 51 -3.35 10.43 -10.13
C VAL A 51 -3.11 9.20 -9.25
N HIS A 52 -2.19 9.29 -8.29
CA HIS A 52 -1.86 8.20 -7.36
C HIS A 52 -1.65 8.71 -5.93
N ALA A 53 -2.02 7.88 -4.97
CA ALA A 53 -1.83 8.15 -3.55
C ALA A 53 -0.36 8.02 -3.11
N HIS A 54 0.51 7.42 -3.92
CA HIS A 54 1.87 6.98 -3.52
C HIS A 54 1.88 6.15 -2.22
N ASN A 55 0.79 5.47 -1.93
CA ASN A 55 0.63 4.57 -0.80
C ASN A 55 -0.38 3.51 -1.19
N THR A 56 0.06 2.26 -1.26
CA THR A 56 -0.75 1.13 -1.71
C THR A 56 -1.98 0.91 -0.82
N TYR A 57 -1.84 1.04 0.49
CA TYR A 57 -2.95 0.80 1.42
C TYR A 57 -4.04 1.85 1.25
N LEU A 58 -3.63 3.11 1.13
CA LEU A 58 -4.55 4.21 0.91
C LEU A 58 -5.19 4.13 -0.49
N GLN A 59 -4.43 3.73 -1.50
CA GLN A 59 -4.93 3.53 -2.86
C GLN A 59 -6.02 2.46 -2.91
N VAL A 60 -5.77 1.28 -2.31
CA VAL A 60 -6.77 0.19 -2.28
C VAL A 60 -8.03 0.62 -1.51
N ALA A 61 -7.88 1.33 -0.39
CA ALA A 61 -9.01 1.84 0.37
C ALA A 61 -9.79 2.93 -0.38
N TYR A 62 -9.11 3.75 -1.18
CA TYR A 62 -9.73 4.80 -1.98
C TYR A 62 -10.47 4.23 -3.20
N ASP A 63 -9.85 3.30 -3.94
CA ASP A 63 -10.41 2.73 -5.16
C ASP A 63 -11.58 1.79 -4.85
N HIS A 64 -11.50 1.01 -3.78
CA HIS A 64 -12.46 -0.08 -3.48
C HIS A 64 -13.21 0.07 -2.15
N GLY A 65 -13.01 1.19 -1.46
CA GLY A 65 -13.67 1.51 -0.21
C GLY A 65 -12.91 1.02 1.03
N ILE A 66 -13.22 1.66 2.16
CA ILE A 66 -12.52 1.44 3.44
C ILE A 66 -12.58 -0.03 3.89
N LEU A 67 -13.71 -0.71 3.65
CA LEU A 67 -13.85 -2.12 4.02
C LEU A 67 -12.85 -3.01 3.27
N THR A 68 -12.75 -2.82 1.95
CA THR A 68 -11.80 -3.55 1.12
C THR A 68 -10.35 -3.24 1.50
N GLY A 69 -10.04 -1.97 1.77
CA GLY A 69 -8.73 -1.56 2.29
C GLY A 69 -8.39 -2.23 3.62
N GLY A 70 -9.36 -2.36 4.53
CA GLY A 70 -9.20 -3.05 5.80
C GLY A 70 -8.93 -4.56 5.63
N ILE A 71 -9.69 -5.24 4.76
CA ILE A 71 -9.45 -6.65 4.44
C ILE A 71 -8.06 -6.83 3.82
N PHE A 72 -7.65 -5.94 2.93
CA PHE A 72 -6.33 -5.97 2.31
C PHE A 72 -5.21 -5.81 3.35
N LEU A 73 -5.34 -4.87 4.29
CA LEU A 73 -4.37 -4.71 5.38
C LEU A 73 -4.29 -5.97 6.26
N LEU A 74 -5.43 -6.56 6.61
CA LEU A 74 -5.48 -7.81 7.37
C LEU A 74 -4.82 -8.96 6.60
N TRP A 75 -4.99 -9.03 5.28
CA TRP A 75 -4.33 -10.03 4.43
C TRP A 75 -2.80 -9.87 4.46
N VAL A 76 -2.28 -8.65 4.39
CA VAL A 76 -0.82 -8.40 4.51
C VAL A 76 -0.30 -8.83 5.88
N ILE A 77 -1.00 -8.46 6.97
CA ILE A 77 -0.62 -8.85 8.33
C ILE A 77 -0.65 -10.38 8.49
N PHE A 78 -1.72 -11.02 8.01
CA PHE A 78 -1.86 -12.47 8.03
C PHE A 78 -0.73 -13.16 7.26
N GLY A 79 -0.33 -12.60 6.11
CA GLY A 79 0.79 -13.08 5.32
C GLY A 79 2.13 -13.00 6.05
N ILE A 80 2.41 -11.88 6.74
CA ILE A 80 3.60 -11.72 7.58
C ILE A 80 3.61 -12.77 8.71
N VAL A 81 2.50 -12.90 9.46
CA VAL A 81 2.40 -13.85 10.58
C VAL A 81 2.56 -15.29 10.08
N SER A 82 1.85 -15.66 9.02
CA SER A 82 1.93 -17.01 8.43
C SER A 82 3.34 -17.33 7.95
N SER A 83 4.01 -16.36 7.33
CA SER A 83 5.39 -16.52 6.85
C SER A 83 6.39 -16.63 7.99
N ALA A 84 6.22 -15.88 9.07
CA ALA A 84 7.08 -15.97 10.25
C ALA A 84 6.92 -17.33 10.96
N LEU A 85 5.68 -17.83 11.07
CA LEU A 85 5.41 -19.17 11.60
C LEU A 85 6.01 -20.27 10.69
N TYR A 86 5.93 -20.09 9.38
CA TYR A 86 6.53 -20.99 8.40
C TYR A 86 8.06 -21.02 8.53
N GLU A 87 8.71 -19.86 8.57
CA GLU A 87 10.16 -19.76 8.76
C GLU A 87 10.59 -20.44 10.05
N LYS A 88 9.94 -20.14 11.18
CA LYS A 88 10.25 -20.76 12.47
C LYS A 88 10.18 -22.29 12.43
N ARG A 89 9.24 -22.86 11.65
CA ARG A 89 9.03 -24.29 11.52
C ARG A 89 10.03 -24.99 10.58
N PHE A 90 10.49 -24.30 9.55
CA PHE A 90 11.27 -24.91 8.46
C PHE A 90 12.68 -24.34 8.27
N GLN A 91 13.09 -23.35 9.07
CA GLN A 91 14.43 -22.73 9.02
C GLN A 91 15.58 -23.75 9.07
N GLU A 92 15.45 -24.82 9.85
CA GLU A 92 16.48 -25.87 9.94
C GLU A 92 16.46 -26.84 8.75
N LYS A 93 15.30 -27.00 8.10
CA LYS A 93 15.09 -27.94 7.00
C LYS A 93 15.35 -27.31 5.62
N MET A 94 15.20 -25.99 5.50
CA MET A 94 15.29 -25.27 4.22
C MET A 94 15.99 -23.92 4.38
N ARG A 95 17.09 -23.75 3.64
CA ARG A 95 17.82 -22.48 3.54
C ARG A 95 16.98 -21.30 3.08
N VAL A 96 15.91 -21.55 2.31
CA VAL A 96 15.03 -20.51 1.75
C VAL A 96 13.72 -20.34 2.53
N ALA A 97 13.61 -20.88 3.75
CA ALA A 97 12.38 -20.81 4.54
C ALA A 97 11.94 -19.38 4.90
N GLY A 98 12.88 -18.43 5.01
CA GLY A 98 12.58 -17.02 5.31
C GLY A 98 12.19 -16.17 4.09
N LEU A 99 12.26 -16.71 2.87
CA LEU A 99 11.94 -15.96 1.66
C LEU A 99 10.51 -15.36 1.67
N PRO A 100 9.46 -16.09 2.06
CA PRO A 100 8.10 -15.53 2.09
C PRO A 100 7.97 -14.38 3.08
N LEU A 101 8.64 -14.48 4.24
CA LEU A 101 8.63 -13.42 5.24
C LEU A 101 9.31 -12.17 4.69
N ALA A 102 10.47 -12.33 4.06
CA ALA A 102 11.20 -11.23 3.42
C ALA A 102 10.34 -10.54 2.34
N LEU A 103 9.63 -11.30 1.52
CA LEU A 103 8.75 -10.77 0.47
C LEU A 103 7.56 -10.00 1.05
N PHE A 104 6.89 -10.53 2.07
CA PHE A 104 5.79 -9.83 2.73
C PHE A 104 6.24 -8.55 3.44
N LEU A 105 7.40 -8.57 4.11
CA LEU A 105 7.96 -7.36 4.73
C LEU A 105 8.35 -6.33 3.67
N ALA A 106 9.05 -6.74 2.61
CA ALA A 106 9.45 -5.86 1.51
C ALA A 106 8.23 -5.21 0.85
N PHE A 107 7.20 -6.01 0.55
CA PHE A 107 5.92 -5.51 0.04
C PHE A 107 5.27 -4.54 1.03
N ALA A 108 5.26 -4.88 2.31
CA ALA A 108 4.60 -4.06 3.32
C ALA A 108 5.22 -2.67 3.46
N PHE A 109 6.55 -2.59 3.48
CA PHE A 109 7.29 -1.33 3.56
C PHE A 109 7.21 -0.53 2.25
N ALA A 110 7.40 -1.19 1.10
CA ALA A 110 7.28 -0.52 -0.19
C ALA A 110 5.85 0.01 -0.43
N GLY A 111 4.83 -0.69 0.08
CA GLY A 111 3.44 -0.25 0.01
C GLY A 111 3.11 1.01 0.81
N VAL A 112 3.93 1.39 1.80
CA VAL A 112 3.75 2.66 2.53
C VAL A 112 4.22 3.86 1.70
N SER A 113 5.24 3.66 0.87
CA SER A 113 5.88 4.72 0.09
C SER A 113 5.49 4.75 -1.37
N GLU A 114 4.89 3.70 -1.92
CA GLU A 114 4.57 3.67 -3.34
C GLU A 114 3.33 2.80 -3.62
N TRP A 115 2.76 2.98 -4.82
CA TRP A 115 1.71 2.10 -5.33
C TRP A 115 2.32 0.85 -6.01
N VAL A 116 2.56 -0.19 -5.18
CA VAL A 116 3.26 -1.41 -5.59
C VAL A 116 2.32 -2.58 -5.88
N PHE A 117 1.05 -2.52 -5.47
CA PHE A 117 0.06 -3.59 -5.70
C PHE A 117 -0.56 -3.50 -7.10
N GLN A 118 0.25 -3.79 -8.11
CA GLN A 118 -0.12 -3.85 -9.52
C GLN A 118 0.81 -4.84 -10.24
N PHE A 119 0.32 -5.52 -11.28
CA PHE A 119 1.11 -6.52 -12.01
C PHE A 119 2.34 -5.93 -12.72
N GLY A 120 2.35 -4.63 -13.02
CA GLY A 120 3.53 -3.94 -13.54
C GLY A 120 4.64 -3.75 -12.50
N SER A 121 4.33 -3.90 -11.21
CA SER A 121 5.33 -3.79 -10.15
C SER A 121 6.02 -5.14 -9.93
N PRO A 122 7.37 -5.19 -9.98
CA PRO A 122 8.11 -6.42 -9.74
C PRO A 122 7.87 -6.97 -8.33
N MET A 123 7.48 -6.12 -7.37
CA MET A 123 7.22 -6.52 -5.99
C MET A 123 5.96 -7.37 -5.86
N THR A 124 4.90 -7.04 -6.59
CA THR A 124 3.68 -7.86 -6.62
C THR A 124 3.94 -9.22 -7.26
N VAL A 125 4.68 -9.24 -8.37
CA VAL A 125 5.06 -10.49 -9.04
C VAL A 125 5.90 -11.38 -8.12
N ALA A 126 6.91 -10.80 -7.46
CA ALA A 126 7.76 -11.53 -6.52
C ALA A 126 6.94 -12.10 -5.34
N LEU A 127 6.04 -11.30 -4.76
CA LEU A 127 5.16 -11.74 -3.69
C LEU A 127 4.28 -12.92 -4.14
N MET A 128 3.66 -12.82 -5.31
CA MET A 128 2.80 -13.89 -5.85
C MET A 128 3.55 -15.20 -6.10
N LEU A 129 4.79 -15.12 -6.59
CA LEU A 129 5.64 -16.31 -6.77
C LEU A 129 6.11 -16.92 -5.44
N GLY A 130 6.15 -16.13 -4.36
CA GLY A 130 6.47 -16.60 -3.01
C GLY A 130 5.33 -17.32 -2.30
N LEU A 131 4.07 -16.97 -2.59
CA LEU A 131 2.88 -17.52 -1.91
C LEU A 131 2.74 -19.05 -1.95
N PRO A 132 3.04 -19.76 -3.06
CA PRO A 132 2.90 -21.22 -3.12
C PRO A 132 3.69 -21.96 -2.04
N SER A 133 4.82 -21.39 -1.60
CA SER A 133 5.64 -21.99 -0.53
C SER A 133 4.92 -22.07 0.82
N LEU A 134 3.97 -21.16 1.09
CA LEU A 134 3.13 -21.16 2.29
C LEU A 134 1.95 -22.12 2.19
N MET A 135 1.50 -22.40 0.96
CA MET A 135 0.35 -23.27 0.69
C MET A 135 0.73 -24.74 0.54
N TRP A 136 1.99 -25.02 0.19
CA TRP A 136 2.44 -26.38 -0.05
C TRP A 136 2.49 -27.19 1.25
N LYS A 137 1.46 -28.01 1.46
CA LYS A 137 1.39 -28.97 2.55
C LYS A 137 2.40 -30.09 2.28
N ARG A 138 3.61 -29.94 2.80
CA ARG A 138 4.60 -31.02 2.78
C ARG A 138 4.16 -32.04 3.82
N GLU A 139 3.72 -33.22 3.37
CA GLU A 139 3.50 -34.37 4.25
C GLU A 139 4.77 -34.58 5.09
N GLN A 140 4.58 -34.70 6.40
CA GLN A 140 5.64 -34.75 7.43
C GLN A 140 6.46 -36.03 7.30
#